data_AF-A0A5C7PCZ7-F1
#
_entry.id   AF-A0A5C7PCZ7-F1
#
_cell.length_a   1.000
_cell.length_b   1.000
_cell.length_c   1.000
_cell.angle_alpha   90.00
_cell.angle_beta   90.00
_cell.angle_gamma   90.00
#
_symmetry.space_group_name_H-M   'P 1'
#
loop_
_entity.id
_entity.type
_entity.pdbx_description
1 polymer ?
#
loop_
_entity_poly.entity_id
_entity_poly.type
_entity_poly.pdbx_seq_one_letter_code
_entity_poly.pdbx_strand_id
1 'polypeptide(L)' 'MTEWKDISTAPKDGTHVLLWVEDGGWYVGGWNGKSWDDGNYFDSLAATHWQPLPPPPPKGEGS' A
#
# COMPACT_ATOMS: atom_id res chain seq x y z
N MET A 1 -14.65 2.99 -10.10
CA MET A 1 -13.64 2.03 -9.61
C MET A 1 -12.31 2.75 -9.65
N THR A 2 -11.48 2.60 -8.61
CA THR A 2 -10.13 3.16 -8.66
C THR A 2 -9.31 2.32 -9.63
N GLU A 3 -8.57 2.94 -10.53
CA GLU A 3 -7.64 2.25 -11.42
C GLU A 3 -6.29 2.08 -10.72
N TRP A 4 -5.59 0.97 -11.01
CA TRP A 4 -4.22 0.79 -10.57
C TRP A 4 -3.32 1.85 -11.19
N LYS A 5 -2.44 2.44 -10.39
CA LYS A 5 -1.53 3.50 -10.81
C LYS A 5 -0.09 3.00 -10.75
N ASP A 6 0.76 3.54 -11.62
CA ASP A 6 2.20 3.27 -11.58
C ASP A 6 2.80 3.65 -10.21
N ILE A 7 3.62 2.77 -9.63
CA ILE A 7 4.19 2.95 -8.30
C ILE A 7 5.03 4.23 -8.15
N SER A 8 5.61 4.75 -9.23
CA SER A 8 6.39 6.00 -9.20
C SER A 8 5.54 7.22 -8.80
N THR A 9 4.22 7.12 -8.93
CA THR A 9 3.25 8.17 -8.57
C THR A 9 2.70 8.04 -7.15
N ALA A 10 3.06 6.99 -6.42
CA ALA A 10 2.54 6.73 -5.08
C ALA A 10 3.09 7.72 -4.05
N PRO A 11 2.32 8.02 -2.99
CA PRO A 11 2.77 8.93 -1.92
C PRO A 11 3.95 8.32 -1.15
N LYS A 12 5.06 9.06 -1.07
CA LYS A 12 6.28 8.68 -0.33
C LYS A 12 6.38 9.35 1.04
N ASP A 13 5.25 9.72 1.60
CA ASP A 13 5.12 10.40 2.90
C ASP A 13 4.83 9.42 4.06
N GLY A 14 4.86 8.11 3.80
CA GLY A 14 4.51 7.07 4.75
C GLY A 14 3.03 6.69 4.78
N THR A 15 2.20 7.28 3.93
CA THR A 15 0.80 6.86 3.75
C THR A 15 0.74 5.39 3.32
N HIS A 16 -0.12 4.61 4.00
CA HIS A 16 -0.37 3.22 3.62
C HIS A 16 -1.28 3.14 2.38
N VAL A 17 -0.89 2.31 1.44
CA VAL A 17 -1.57 2.07 0.16
C VAL A 17 -1.67 0.58 -0.11
N LEU A 18 -2.60 0.18 -0.99
CA LEU A 18 -2.60 -1.16 -1.55
C LEU A 18 -1.51 -1.24 -2.64
N LEU A 19 -0.68 -2.27 -2.58
CA LEU A 19 0.46 -2.51 -3.45
C LEU A 19 0.24 -3.78 -4.27
N TRP A 20 0.62 -3.74 -5.54
CA TRP A 20 0.84 -4.92 -6.37
C TRP A 20 2.33 -5.06 -6.65
N VAL A 21 2.89 -6.23 -6.40
CA VAL A 21 4.34 -6.48 -6.52
C VAL A 21 4.66 -7.41 -7.70
N GLU A 22 5.92 -7.37 -8.16
CA GLU A 22 6.38 -8.10 -9.36
C GLU A 22 6.13 -9.61 -9.31
N ASP A 23 6.17 -10.23 -8.13
CA ASP A 23 5.92 -11.67 -7.94
C ASP A 23 4.43 -12.06 -8.03
N GLY A 24 3.54 -11.09 -8.26
CA GLY A 24 2.09 -11.28 -8.34
C GLY A 24 1.38 -11.23 -6.98
N GLY A 25 2.08 -10.90 -5.91
CA GLY A 25 1.51 -10.65 -4.59
C GLY A 25 0.80 -9.30 -4.47
N TRP A 26 -0.04 -9.19 -3.43
CA TRP A 26 -0.65 -7.94 -3.00
C TRP A 26 -0.38 -7.70 -1.51
N TYR A 27 -0.15 -6.43 -1.16
CA TYR A 27 0.17 -6.05 0.22
C TYR A 27 -0.46 -4.70 0.55
N VAL A 28 -0.68 -4.43 1.84
CA VAL A 28 -0.89 -3.07 2.33
C VAL A 28 0.43 -2.61 2.91
N GLY A 29 0.99 -1.54 2.38
CA GLY A 29 2.31 -1.07 2.78
C GLY A 29 2.50 0.42 2.59
N GLY A 30 3.61 0.93 3.11
CA GLY A 30 3.96 2.34 3.08
C GLY A 30 5.40 2.56 2.65
N TRP A 31 5.73 3.80 2.29
CA TRP A 31 7.11 4.18 2.03
C TRP A 31 7.86 4.42 3.34
N ASN A 32 8.92 3.65 3.60
CA ASN A 32 9.71 3.76 4.84
C ASN A 32 10.87 4.77 4.76
N GLY A 33 10.96 5.54 3.68
CA GLY A 33 12.07 6.45 3.40
C GLY A 33 13.11 5.89 2.42
N LYS A 34 13.12 4.57 2.20
CA LYS A 34 14.07 3.86 1.33
C LYS A 34 13.39 2.93 0.33
N SER A 35 12.36 2.21 0.76
CA SER A 35 11.64 1.20 -0.02
C SER A 35 10.16 1.16 0.37
N TRP A 36 9.37 0.46 -0.44
CA TRP A 36 8.04 0.00 -0.05
C TRP A 36 8.18 -1.20 0.88
N ASP A 37 7.36 -1.22 1.93
CA ASP A 37 7.44 -2.18 3.04
C ASP A 37 6.04 -2.32 3.64
N ASP A 38 5.63 -3.54 4.01
CA ASP A 38 4.31 -3.83 4.62
C ASP A 38 4.34 -3.80 6.18
N GLY A 39 5.50 -3.47 6.76
CA GLY A 39 5.73 -3.45 8.20
C GLY A 39 6.13 -4.80 8.78
N ASN A 40 6.19 -5.88 7.99
CA ASN A 40 6.63 -7.20 8.43
C ASN A 40 8.01 -7.54 7.85
N TYR A 41 8.80 -8.28 8.61
CA TYR A 41 10.08 -8.90 8.17
C TYR A 41 11.16 -7.97 7.55
N PHE A 42 10.94 -6.65 7.49
CA PHE A 42 11.85 -5.64 6.92
C PHE A 42 12.31 -5.95 5.49
N ASP A 43 11.42 -6.47 4.64
CA ASP A 43 11.74 -6.72 3.25
C ASP A 43 11.42 -5.50 2.36
N SER A 44 12.19 -5.36 1.27
CA SER A 44 11.87 -4.36 0.24
C SER A 44 10.89 -4.99 -0.74
N LEU A 45 9.66 -4.49 -0.74
CA LEU A 45 8.65 -4.91 -1.71
C LEU A 45 8.98 -4.33 -3.09
N ALA A 46 9.11 -5.20 -4.09
CA ALA A 46 9.22 -4.82 -5.50
C ALA A 46 7.84 -4.39 -6.04
N ALA A 47 7.26 -3.33 -5.46
CA ALA A 47 5.96 -2.81 -5.85
C ALA A 47 6.01 -2.19 -7.25
N THR A 48 5.03 -2.50 -8.08
CA THR A 48 4.90 -1.99 -9.47
C THR A 48 3.69 -1.08 -9.64
N HIS A 49 2.62 -1.34 -8.89
CA HIS A 49 1.40 -0.54 -8.95
C HIS A 49 0.81 -0.32 -7.56
N TRP A 50 -0.02 0.71 -7.44
CA TRP A 50 -0.71 1.03 -6.19
C TRP A 50 -2.16 1.49 -6.36
N GLN A 51 -2.91 1.43 -5.27
CA GLN A 51 -4.21 2.08 -5.08
C GLN A 51 -4.32 2.70 -3.69
N PRO A 52 -5.07 3.81 -3.53
CA PRO A 52 -5.43 4.29 -2.21
C PRO A 52 -6.27 3.24 -1.49
N LEU A 53 -6.08 3.13 -0.17
CA LEU A 53 -6.99 2.35 0.66
C LEU A 53 -8.39 2.96 0.64
N PRO A 54 -9.46 2.14 0.64
CA PRO A 54 -10.79 2.66 0.88
C PRO A 54 -10.85 3.32 2.27
N PRO A 55 -11.71 4.33 2.47
CA PRO A 55 -11.93 4.85 3.80
C PRO A 55 -12.34 3.70 4.74
N PRO A 56 -11.91 3.73 6.01
CA PRO A 56 -12.35 2.73 6.98
C PRO A 56 -13.88 2.71 7.02
N PRO A 57 -14.48 1.54 7.31
CA PRO A 57 -15.92 1.49 7.52
C PRO A 57 -16.30 2.49 8.62
N PRO A 58 -17.52 3.06 8.57
CA PRO A 58 -18.04 3.81 9.70
C PRO A 58 -17.85 2.98 10.97
N LYS A 59 -17.42 3.62 12.07
CA LYS A 59 -17.42 2.95 13.37
C LYS A 59 -18.83 2.41 13.60
N GLY A 60 -18.98 1.08 13.59
CA GLY A 60 -20.20 0.47 14.08
C GLY A 60 -20.35 0.88 15.55
N GLU A 61 -21.53 1.37 15.92
CA GLU A 61 -21.92 1.42 17.33
C GLU A 61 -21.95 -0.04 17.82
N GLY A 62 -20.91 -0.49 18.52
CA GLY A 62 -20.94 -1.75 19.25
C GLY A 62 -19.74 -2.67 19.03
N SER A 63 -18.90 -2.74 20.06
CA SER A 63 -18.40 -4.02 20.60
C SER A 63 -18.64 -3.97 22.10
#